data_AF-A0A4R0V4X9-F1
#
_entry.id   AF-A0A4R0V4X9-F1
#
_cell.length_a   1.000
_cell.length_b   1.000
_cell.length_c   1.000
_cell.angle_alpha   90.00
_cell.angle_beta   90.00
_cell.angle_gamma   90.00
#
_symmetry.space_group_name_H-M   'P 1'
#
loop_
_entity.id
_entity.type
_entity.pdbx_description
1 polymer ?
#
loop_
_entity_poly.entity_id
_entity_poly.type
_entity_poly.pdbx_seq_one_letter_code
_entity_poly.pdbx_strand_id
1 'polypeptide(L)'
;MTDNVDHPQHYENGPYECILLAEQYSFNVGNMIKYVWRHKDKGHPKEDLQKALWYAKRAVEDSEGFAPCKRWFRTSTTTETFHWPGTDAATLLMIKSNLCTNQTETKFWKAVAENSSENTVAALETMIEETE
;
A
#
# COMPACT_ATOMS: atom_id res chain seq x y z
N MET A 1 5.10 -11.74 -23.54
CA MET A 1 5.29 -10.28 -23.59
C MET A 1 4.91 -9.76 -22.22
N THR A 2 5.72 -8.89 -21.61
CA THR A 2 5.36 -8.23 -20.36
C THR A 2 4.24 -7.22 -20.65
N ASP A 3 3.12 -7.31 -19.94
CA ASP A 3 2.07 -6.30 -20.02
C ASP A 3 2.40 -5.15 -19.06
N ASN A 4 2.89 -4.05 -19.61
CA ASN A 4 3.30 -2.90 -18.80
C ASN A 4 2.12 -2.06 -18.28
N VAL A 5 0.88 -2.37 -18.68
CA VAL A 5 -0.31 -1.61 -18.34
C VAL A 5 -1.15 -2.36 -17.32
N ASP A 6 -1.59 -3.57 -17.67
CA ASP A 6 -2.52 -4.33 -16.83
C ASP A 6 -1.80 -5.07 -15.70
N HIS A 7 -0.57 -5.51 -15.96
CA HIS A 7 0.22 -6.36 -15.05
C HIS A 7 1.70 -5.92 -14.96
N PRO A 8 1.99 -4.69 -14.50
CA PRO A 8 3.37 -4.20 -14.49
C PRO A 8 4.22 -4.99 -13.49
N GLN A 9 5.36 -5.52 -13.95
CA GLN A 9 6.24 -6.42 -13.17
C GLN A 9 6.57 -5.91 -11.75
N HIS A 10 6.80 -4.60 -11.59
CA HIS A 10 7.13 -3.97 -10.29
C HIS A 10 5.93 -3.84 -9.32
N TYR A 11 4.75 -4.32 -9.71
CA TYR A 11 3.56 -4.46 -8.88
C TYR A 11 3.10 -5.92 -8.73
N GLU A 12 3.75 -6.86 -9.43
CA GLU A 12 3.50 -8.31 -9.35
C GLU A 12 4.47 -9.03 -8.41
N ASN A 13 5.57 -8.41 -8.00
CA ASN A 13 6.63 -9.02 -7.17
C ASN A 13 6.26 -9.23 -5.69
N GLY A 14 4.97 -9.41 -5.38
CA GLY A 14 4.48 -9.71 -4.05
C GLY A 14 3.61 -10.97 -4.02
N PRO A 15 3.04 -11.33 -2.86
CA PRO A 15 2.12 -12.47 -2.75
C PRO A 15 0.85 -12.34 -3.58
N TYR A 16 0.55 -11.13 -4.02
CA TYR A 16 -0.60 -10.74 -4.83
C TYR A 16 -0.27 -9.40 -5.51
N GLU A 17 -1.09 -8.98 -6.47
CA GLU A 17 -0.87 -7.71 -7.14
C GLU A 17 -1.17 -6.51 -6.23
N CYS A 18 -0.28 -5.53 -6.24
CA CYS A 18 -0.38 -4.33 -5.39
C CYS A 18 -1.75 -3.64 -5.46
N ILE A 19 -2.39 -3.64 -6.64
CA ILE A 19 -3.68 -3.00 -6.84
C ILE A 19 -4.77 -3.56 -5.91
N LEU A 20 -4.74 -4.86 -5.59
CA LEU A 20 -5.75 -5.51 -4.72
C LEU A 20 -5.75 -4.94 -3.30
N LEU A 21 -4.62 -4.40 -2.85
CA LEU A 21 -4.51 -3.70 -1.56
C LEU A 21 -4.69 -2.20 -1.74
N ALA A 22 -3.93 -1.58 -2.64
CA ALA A 22 -3.87 -0.12 -2.77
C ALA A 22 -5.24 0.50 -3.12
N GLU A 23 -6.07 -0.19 -3.90
CA GLU A 23 -7.39 0.29 -4.30
C GLU A 23 -8.41 0.34 -3.16
N GLN A 24 -8.11 -0.30 -2.03
CA GLN A 24 -8.98 -0.30 -0.85
C GLN A 24 -8.80 0.95 0.01
N TYR A 25 -7.79 1.77 -0.26
CA TYR A 25 -7.47 2.94 0.55
C TYR A 25 -7.81 4.25 -0.17
N SER A 26 -7.77 5.36 0.58
CA SER A 26 -7.89 6.71 0.02
C SER A 26 -6.76 6.99 -0.98
N PHE A 27 -6.89 8.08 -1.75
CA PHE A 27 -5.92 8.40 -2.79
C PHE A 27 -4.48 8.51 -2.25
N ASN A 28 -4.27 9.24 -1.14
CA ASN A 28 -2.91 9.42 -0.62
C ASN A 28 -2.37 8.11 -0.03
N VAL A 29 -3.17 7.38 0.77
CA VAL A 29 -2.74 6.13 1.40
C VAL A 29 -2.51 5.01 0.37
N GLY A 30 -3.37 4.90 -0.64
CA GLY A 30 -3.19 3.95 -1.75
C GLY A 30 -1.92 4.23 -2.55
N ASN A 31 -1.60 5.50 -2.81
CA ASN A 31 -0.33 5.85 -3.46
C ASN A 31 0.87 5.56 -2.55
N MET A 32 0.81 5.88 -1.26
CA MET A 32 1.84 5.49 -0.29
C MET A 32 2.13 3.99 -0.38
N ILE A 33 1.10 3.13 -0.32
CA ILE A 33 1.24 1.68 -0.46
C ILE A 33 1.92 1.32 -1.78
N LYS A 34 1.53 1.91 -2.91
CA LYS A 34 2.16 1.66 -4.22
C LYS A 34 3.65 2.00 -4.24
N TYR A 35 4.05 3.09 -3.59
CA TYR A 35 5.45 3.51 -3.56
C TYR A 35 6.29 2.61 -2.63
N VAL A 36 5.74 2.20 -1.48
CA VAL A 36 6.38 1.16 -0.65
C VAL A 36 6.40 -0.18 -1.35
N TRP A 37 5.41 -0.51 -2.16
CA TRP A 37 5.40 -1.79 -2.86
C TRP A 37 6.55 -1.88 -3.88
N ARG A 38 6.73 -0.82 -4.67
CA ARG A 38 7.63 -0.82 -5.84
C ARG A 38 9.11 -0.56 -5.51
N HIS A 39 9.44 -0.11 -4.30
CA HIS A 39 10.78 0.41 -3.98
C HIS A 39 11.91 -0.61 -4.23
N LYS A 40 11.62 -1.92 -4.13
CA LYS A 40 12.61 -2.98 -4.35
C LYS A 40 12.88 -3.28 -5.83
N ASP A 41 11.94 -2.95 -6.71
CA ASP A 41 11.94 -3.46 -8.08
C ASP A 41 12.31 -2.41 -9.12
N LYS A 42 12.07 -1.12 -8.81
CA LYS A 42 12.23 -0.03 -9.78
C LYS A 42 13.64 0.60 -9.82
N GLY A 43 14.55 0.12 -8.97
CA GLY A 43 15.96 0.52 -8.96
C GLY A 43 16.31 1.81 -8.19
N HIS A 44 15.31 2.53 -7.65
CA HIS A 44 15.50 3.76 -6.87
C HIS A 44 14.78 3.68 -5.50
N PRO A 45 15.20 2.75 -4.61
CA PRO A 45 14.46 2.45 -3.39
C PRO A 45 14.27 3.67 -2.48
N LYS A 46 15.31 4.50 -2.31
CA LYS A 46 15.25 5.69 -1.45
C LYS A 46 14.24 6.72 -1.94
N GLU A 47 14.24 7.03 -3.24
CA GLU A 47 13.31 8.00 -3.83
C GLU A 47 11.87 7.51 -3.74
N ASP A 48 11.64 6.22 -3.92
CA ASP A 48 10.33 5.59 -3.79
C ASP A 48 9.82 5.67 -2.34
N LEU A 49 10.66 5.38 -1.36
CA LEU A 49 10.29 5.50 0.06
C LEU A 49 10.05 6.95 0.48
N GLN A 50 10.87 7.90 0.00
CA GLN A 50 10.64 9.33 0.22
C GLN A 50 9.31 9.79 -0.38
N LYS A 51 8.94 9.28 -1.55
CA LYS A 51 7.65 9.58 -2.16
C LYS A 51 6.48 8.95 -1.40
N ALA A 52 6.66 7.75 -0.86
CA ALA A 52 5.68 7.13 0.04
C ALA A 52 5.48 7.99 1.30
N LEU A 53 6.57 8.46 1.94
CA LEU A 53 6.52 9.34 3.10
C LEU A 53 5.80 10.66 2.78
N TRP A 54 6.03 11.23 1.60
CA TRP A 54 5.34 12.43 1.14
C TRP A 54 3.82 12.23 1.08
N TYR A 55 3.36 11.10 0.54
CA TYR A 55 1.93 10.77 0.53
C TYR A 55 1.37 10.49 1.93
N ALA A 56 2.14 9.81 2.79
CA ALA A 56 1.74 9.54 4.16
C ALA A 56 1.52 10.84 4.97
N LYS A 57 2.44 11.79 4.85
CA LYS A 57 2.33 13.10 5.52
C LYS A 57 1.11 13.88 5.02
N ARG A 58 0.84 13.87 3.72
CA ARG A 58 -0.38 14.47 3.16
C ARG A 58 -1.66 13.80 3.64
N ALA A 59 -1.69 12.48 3.72
CA ALA A 59 -2.84 11.77 4.27
C ALA A 59 -3.11 12.22 5.73
N VAL A 60 -2.07 12.42 6.53
CA VAL A 60 -2.20 12.97 7.90
C VAL A 60 -2.69 14.41 7.88
N GLU A 61 -2.11 15.28 7.05
CA GLU A 61 -2.52 16.69 6.91
C GLU A 61 -4.00 16.82 6.47
N ASP A 62 -4.42 15.99 5.51
CA ASP A 62 -5.78 15.95 4.97
C ASP A 62 -6.75 15.17 5.88
N SER A 63 -6.29 14.69 7.05
CA SER A 63 -7.06 13.86 7.99
C SER A 63 -7.68 12.60 7.37
N GLU A 64 -6.99 12.01 6.41
CA GLU A 64 -7.38 10.74 5.81
C GLU A 64 -7.12 9.59 6.79
N GLY A 65 -8.09 8.68 6.90
CA GLY A 65 -7.91 7.46 7.68
C GLY A 65 -6.95 6.49 7.00
N PHE A 66 -6.02 5.92 7.76
CA PHE A 66 -5.17 4.79 7.33
C PHE A 66 -5.93 3.46 7.39
N ALA A 67 -7.26 3.51 7.25
CA ALA A 67 -8.14 2.36 7.25
C ALA A 67 -8.72 2.15 5.84
N PRO A 68 -9.03 0.90 5.47
CA PRO A 68 -9.67 0.61 4.19
C PRO A 68 -10.98 1.39 4.03
N CYS A 69 -11.09 2.10 2.92
CA CYS A 69 -12.30 2.79 2.49
C CYS A 69 -13.33 1.77 1.99
N LYS A 70 -14.60 2.00 2.36
CA LYS A 70 -15.73 1.24 1.82
C LYS A 70 -15.80 1.46 0.29
N ARG A 71 -15.46 0.43 -0.50
CA ARG A 71 -15.47 0.39 -1.99
C ARG A 71 -16.83 0.74 -2.64
N TRP A 72 -17.87 0.92 -1.84
CA TRP A 72 -19.27 1.06 -2.23
C TRP A 72 -19.62 2.35 -3.02
N PHE A 73 -18.70 3.31 -3.19
CA PHE A 73 -18.96 4.52 -4.00
C PHE A 73 -18.61 4.37 -5.50
N ARG A 74 -18.36 3.16 -6.01
CA ARG A 74 -17.91 2.93 -7.40
C ARG A 74 -18.91 2.23 -8.32
N THR A 75 -20.21 2.31 -8.06
CA THR A 75 -21.21 1.76 -9.00
C THR A 75 -22.02 2.87 -9.67
N SER A 76 -21.88 2.92 -11.00
CA SER A 76 -22.86 3.49 -11.91
C SER A 76 -24.23 2.85 -11.70
N THR A 77 -25.27 3.51 -12.20
CA THR A 77 -26.71 3.23 -12.16
C THR A 77 -27.19 1.84 -12.64
N THR A 78 -26.31 0.86 -12.79
CA THR A 78 -26.63 -0.53 -13.13
C THR A 78 -26.47 -1.40 -11.90
N THR A 79 -27.60 -1.87 -11.39
CA THR A 79 -27.80 -2.72 -10.22
C THR A 79 -27.27 -4.15 -10.41
N GLU A 80 -25.97 -4.29 -10.65
CA GLU A 80 -25.25 -5.52 -10.36
C GLU A 80 -24.13 -5.18 -9.39
N THR A 81 -24.39 -5.44 -8.12
CA THR A 81 -23.38 -5.38 -7.07
C THR A 81 -22.35 -6.46 -7.36
N PHE A 82 -21.24 -6.09 -8.01
CA PHE A 82 -20.08 -6.96 -8.09
C PHE A 82 -19.49 -7.13 -6.68
N HIS A 83 -19.94 -8.16 -5.99
CA HIS A 83 -19.39 -8.59 -4.72
C HIS A 83 -18.07 -9.31 -5.03
N TRP A 84 -16.94 -8.59 -4.98
CA TRP A 84 -15.62 -9.23 -5.04
C TRP A 84 -15.50 -10.10 -3.78
N PRO A 85 -15.39 -11.44 -3.89
CA PRO A 85 -15.36 -12.30 -2.73
C PRO A 85 -14.01 -12.15 -2.00
N GLY A 86 -13.97 -11.31 -0.97
CA GLY A 86 -13.16 -11.58 0.21
C GLY A 86 -11.64 -11.47 0.09
N THR A 87 -11.11 -10.28 -0.14
CA THR A 87 -9.77 -9.94 0.39
C THR A 87 -9.88 -8.76 1.32
N ASP A 88 -10.17 -9.08 2.58
CA ASP A 88 -10.00 -8.17 3.70
C ASP A 88 -8.57 -7.60 3.67
N ALA A 89 -8.46 -6.27 3.68
CA ALA A 89 -7.17 -5.58 3.64
C ALA A 89 -6.26 -6.02 4.80
N ALA A 90 -6.82 -6.34 5.97
CA ALA A 90 -6.03 -6.86 7.08
C ALA A 90 -5.39 -8.21 6.71
N THR A 91 -6.14 -9.13 6.09
CA THR A 91 -5.61 -10.39 5.55
C THR A 91 -4.49 -10.16 4.53
N LEU A 92 -4.68 -9.24 3.58
CA LEU A 92 -3.67 -8.90 2.57
C LEU A 92 -2.38 -8.33 3.22
N LEU A 93 -2.52 -7.44 4.20
CA LEU A 93 -1.40 -6.86 4.95
C LEU A 93 -0.68 -7.92 5.78
N MET A 94 -1.42 -8.82 6.41
CA MET A 94 -0.85 -9.93 7.18
C MET A 94 -0.01 -10.84 6.27
N ILE A 95 -0.55 -11.25 5.12
CA ILE A 95 0.19 -12.05 4.13
C ILE A 95 1.48 -11.33 3.70
N LYS A 96 1.39 -10.03 3.37
CA LYS A 96 2.55 -9.23 2.97
C LYS A 96 3.59 -9.12 4.09
N SER A 97 3.16 -8.86 5.32
CA SER A 97 4.04 -8.72 6.50
C SER A 97 4.77 -10.02 6.83
N ASN A 98 4.13 -11.18 6.66
CA ASN A 98 4.71 -12.49 6.94
C ASN A 98 5.76 -12.90 5.90
N LEU A 99 5.65 -12.39 4.67
CA LEU A 99 6.58 -12.68 3.58
C LEU A 99 7.73 -11.66 3.47
N CYS A 100 7.67 -10.56 4.23
CA CYS A 100 8.76 -9.61 4.32
C CYS A 100 9.94 -10.16 5.12
N THR A 101 11.13 -10.10 4.52
CA THR A 101 12.40 -10.45 5.18
C THR A 101 12.98 -9.29 6.00
N ASN A 102 12.71 -8.04 5.61
CA ASN A 102 13.18 -6.85 6.33
C ASN A 102 12.24 -6.56 7.52
N GLN A 103 12.82 -6.48 8.72
CA GLN A 103 12.08 -6.27 9.96
C GLN A 103 11.34 -4.91 10.01
N THR A 104 11.95 -3.86 9.48
CA THR A 104 11.41 -2.50 9.44
C THR A 104 10.26 -2.40 8.45
N GLU A 105 10.37 -3.05 7.29
CA GLU A 105 9.26 -3.17 6.34
C GLU A 105 8.09 -3.98 6.96
N THR A 106 8.38 -5.05 7.71
CA THR A 106 7.34 -5.80 8.44
C THR A 106 6.63 -4.92 9.47
N LYS A 107 7.35 -4.04 10.18
CA LYS A 107 6.76 -3.06 11.11
C LYS A 107 5.83 -2.09 10.36
N PHE A 108 6.23 -1.62 9.19
CA PHE A 108 5.38 -0.77 8.35
C PHE A 108 4.06 -1.46 8.00
N TRP A 109 4.10 -2.69 7.46
CA TRP A 109 2.87 -3.40 7.07
C TRP A 109 1.94 -3.68 8.25
N LYS A 110 2.51 -3.95 9.43
CA LYS A 110 1.73 -4.11 10.68
C LYS A 110 1.10 -2.79 11.14
N ALA A 111 1.83 -1.69 11.08
CA ALA A 111 1.30 -0.37 11.43
C ALA A 111 0.10 0.04 10.55
N VAL A 112 0.17 -0.27 9.25
CA VAL A 112 -0.95 -0.06 8.33
C VAL A 112 -2.15 -0.96 8.70
N ALA A 113 -1.90 -2.22 9.10
CA ALA A 113 -2.97 -3.14 9.53
C ALA A 113 -3.65 -2.69 10.83
N GLU A 114 -2.91 -2.02 11.71
CA GLU A 114 -3.41 -1.41 12.95
C GLU A 114 -4.12 -0.06 12.70
N ASN A 115 -4.14 0.43 11.45
CA ASN A 115 -4.64 1.75 11.05
C ASN A 115 -3.94 2.91 11.77
N SER A 116 -2.68 2.73 12.20
CA SER A 116 -1.91 3.72 12.94
C SER A 116 -1.09 4.59 11.98
N SER A 117 -1.50 5.85 11.80
CA SER A 117 -0.77 6.81 10.96
C SER A 117 0.62 7.13 11.54
N GLU A 118 0.71 7.34 12.86
CA GLU A 118 1.96 7.65 13.56
C GLU A 118 3.01 6.55 13.38
N ASN A 119 2.63 5.29 13.66
CA ASN A 119 3.52 4.15 13.51
C ASN A 119 3.91 3.91 12.04
N THR A 120 2.99 4.18 11.11
CA THR A 120 3.24 4.02 9.68
C THR A 120 4.27 5.04 9.19
N VAL A 121 4.13 6.30 9.59
CA VAL A 121 5.08 7.38 9.25
C VAL A 121 6.45 7.11 9.88
N ALA A 122 6.49 6.74 11.15
CA ALA A 122 7.74 6.43 11.84
C ALA A 122 8.49 5.25 11.18
N ALA A 123 7.76 4.19 10.80
CA ALA A 123 8.36 3.05 10.12
C ALA A 123 8.92 3.44 8.74
N LEU A 124 8.25 4.33 7.99
CA LEU A 124 8.76 4.84 6.72
C LEU A 124 10.04 5.65 6.90
N GLU A 125 10.12 6.49 7.93
CA GLU A 125 11.32 7.27 8.24
C GLU A 125 12.50 6.34 8.55
N THR A 126 12.29 5.31 9.37
CA THR A 126 13.32 4.28 9.62
C THR A 126 13.73 3.53 8.37
N MET A 127 12.79 3.16 7.48
CA MET A 127 13.13 2.50 6.21
C MET A 127 13.99 3.39 5.30
N ILE A 128 13.74 4.69 5.28
CA ILE A 128 14.54 5.64 4.48
C ILE A 128 15.96 5.74 5.02
N GLU A 129 16.12 5.80 6.34
CA GLU A 129 17.42 5.82 7.03
C GLU A 129 18.22 4.53 6.77
N GLU A 130 17.57 3.36 6.77
CA GLU A 130 18.21 2.07 6.46
C GLU A 130 18.61 1.91 4.99
N THR A 131 18.04 2.72 4.09
CA THR A 131 18.32 2.70 2.65
C THR A 131 19.49 3.63 2.28
N GLU A 132 20.09 4.33 3.26
CA GLU A 132 21.27 5.18 3.07
C GLU A 132 22.60 4.42 2.93
#